data_AF-B7VDV9-F1
#
_entry.id   AF-B7VDV9-F1
#
_cell.length_a   1.000
_cell.length_b   1.000
_cell.length_c   1.000
_cell.angle_alpha   90.00
_cell.angle_beta   90.00
_cell.angle_gamma   90.00
#
_symmetry.space_group_name_H-M   'P 1'
#
loop_
_entity.id
_entity.type
_entity.pdbx_description
1 polymer ?
#
loop_
_entity_poly.entity_id
_entity_poly.type
_entity_poly.pdbx_seq_one_letter_code
_entity_poly.pdbx_strand_id
1 'polypeptide(L)'
;MNSGVSSRGRYIVDGRAITNSGGIVLTMAGVYMVYANSPINSSVIDGGNFDTDFAAIDRDTRHRNLLMRVGVYVVLIGSFLQLVSNFLPAANPSAA
;
A
#
# COMPACT_ATOMS: atom_id res chain seq x y z
N MET A 1 -43.50 -24.57 -20.69
CA MET A 1 -42.69 -23.54 -21.36
C MET A 1 -41.78 -22.92 -20.32
N ASN A 2 -40.48 -23.19 -20.43
CA ASN A 2 -39.46 -22.89 -19.44
C ASN A 2 -38.95 -21.46 -19.67
N SER A 3 -39.39 -20.50 -18.86
CA SER A 3 -38.88 -19.13 -18.93
C SER A 3 -37.50 -19.08 -18.28
N GLY A 4 -36.47 -19.22 -19.11
CA GLY A 4 -35.08 -18.90 -18.77
C GLY A 4 -34.98 -17.41 -18.45
N VAL A 5 -35.20 -17.06 -17.17
CA VAL A 5 -34.87 -15.74 -16.64
C VAL A 5 -33.35 -15.68 -16.54
N SER A 6 -32.77 -15.01 -17.52
CA SER A 6 -31.36 -14.62 -17.55
C SER A 6 -31.05 -13.83 -16.27
N SER A 7 -30.44 -14.49 -15.28
CA SER A 7 -29.82 -13.87 -14.10
C SER A 7 -28.75 -12.89 -14.59
N ARG A 8 -29.15 -11.65 -14.83
CA ARG A 8 -28.23 -10.53 -15.02
C ARG A 8 -27.39 -10.45 -13.76
N GLY A 9 -26.12 -10.81 -13.87
CA GLY A 9 -25.16 -10.79 -12.76
C GLY A 9 -25.13 -9.39 -12.15
N ARG A 10 -25.82 -9.24 -11.03
CA ARG A 10 -25.68 -8.07 -10.15
C ARG A 10 -24.30 -8.25 -9.51
N TYR A 11 -23.34 -7.41 -9.87
CA TYR A 11 -22.10 -7.30 -9.11
C TYR A 11 -22.50 -6.82 -7.71
N ILE A 12 -22.61 -7.75 -6.77
CA ILE A 12 -22.77 -7.39 -5.36
C ILE A 12 -21.43 -6.81 -4.95
N VAL A 13 -21.40 -5.49 -4.76
CA VAL A 13 -20.21 -4.78 -4.34
C VAL A 13 -20.00 -5.11 -2.86
N ASP A 14 -19.12 -6.08 -2.58
CA ASP A 14 -18.77 -6.47 -1.23
C ASP A 14 -17.79 -5.45 -0.63
N GLY A 15 -18.29 -4.63 0.30
CA GLY A 15 -17.49 -3.61 1.00
C GLY A 15 -16.31 -4.21 1.75
N ARG A 16 -16.41 -5.47 2.19
CA ARG A 16 -15.30 -6.22 2.78
C ARG A 16 -14.20 -6.48 1.75
N ALA A 17 -14.55 -6.95 0.57
CA ALA A 17 -13.61 -7.22 -0.51
C ALA A 17 -12.91 -5.94 -0.99
N ILE A 18 -13.64 -4.83 -1.13
CA ILE A 18 -13.04 -3.53 -1.48
C ILE A 18 -12.05 -3.07 -0.43
N THR A 19 -12.44 -3.10 0.85
CA THR A 19 -11.59 -2.59 1.93
C THR A 19 -10.32 -3.43 2.09
N ASN A 20 -10.45 -4.76 1.93
CA ASN A 20 -9.31 -5.68 1.98
C ASN A 20 -8.35 -5.45 0.79
N SER A 21 -8.88 -5.40 -0.44
CA SER A 21 -8.08 -5.17 -1.64
C SER A 21 -7.38 -3.81 -1.64
N GLY A 22 -8.06 -2.75 -1.20
CA GLY A 22 -7.47 -1.43 -1.01
C GLY A 22 -6.35 -1.43 0.02
N GLY A 23 -6.54 -2.15 1.14
CA GLY A 23 -5.52 -2.34 2.15
C GLY A 23 -4.27 -3.05 1.62
N ILE A 24 -4.43 -4.07 0.78
CA ILE A 24 -3.30 -4.78 0.14
C ILE A 24 -2.53 -3.85 -0.79
N VAL A 25 -3.23 -3.08 -1.63
CA VAL A 25 -2.60 -2.13 -2.57
C VAL A 25 -1.81 -1.06 -1.83
N LEU A 26 -2.38 -0.51 -0.75
CA LEU A 26 -1.70 0.46 0.11
C LEU A 26 -0.45 -0.15 0.74
N THR A 27 -0.53 -1.37 1.27
CA THR A 27 0.64 -2.06 1.83
C THR A 27 1.73 -2.25 0.77
N MET A 28 1.39 -2.65 -0.46
CA MET A 28 2.35 -2.80 -1.55
C MET A 28 3.01 -1.46 -1.93
N ALA A 29 2.22 -0.40 -2.05
CA ALA A 29 2.73 0.94 -2.36
C ALA A 29 3.66 1.46 -1.24
N GLY A 30 3.29 1.24 0.03
CA GLY A 30 4.09 1.61 1.19
C GLY A 30 5.42 0.86 1.24
N VAL A 31 5.40 -0.47 1.02
CA VAL A 31 6.62 -1.29 0.95
C VAL A 31 7.53 -0.83 -0.19
N TYR A 32 6.96 -0.51 -1.36
CA TYR A 32 7.73 0.03 -2.48
C TYR A 32 8.40 1.35 -2.14
N MET A 33 7.69 2.29 -1.49
CA MET A 33 8.27 3.55 -1.01
C MET A 33 9.43 3.32 -0.03
N VAL A 34 9.26 2.40 0.93
CA VAL A 34 10.32 2.06 1.89
C VAL A 34 11.53 1.47 1.17
N TYR A 35 11.31 0.56 0.22
CA TYR A 35 12.40 -0.09 -0.53
C TYR A 35 13.17 0.90 -1.41
N ALA A 36 12.46 1.76 -2.15
CA ALA A 36 13.07 2.75 -3.05
C ALA A 36 13.90 3.81 -2.31
N ASN A 37 13.50 4.16 -1.08
CA ASN A 37 14.18 5.17 -0.27
C ASN A 37 15.12 4.56 0.79
N SER A 38 15.22 3.23 0.86
CA SER A 38 16.07 2.56 1.83
C SER A 38 17.54 2.81 1.52
N PRO A 39 18.35 3.26 2.51
CA PRO A 39 19.79 3.43 2.33
C PRO A 39 20.52 2.11 2.04
N ILE A 40 19.90 0.97 2.37
CA ILE A 40 20.43 -0.37 2.07
C ILE A 40 20.31 -0.69 0.58
N ASN A 41 19.30 -0.12 -0.10
CA ASN A 41 19.04 -0.36 -1.51
C ASN A 41 19.80 0.61 -2.42
N SER A 42 20.08 1.81 -1.93
CA SER A 42 20.99 2.72 -2.62
C SER A 42 22.42 2.34 -2.29
N SER A 43 23.18 1.85 -3.26
CA SER A 43 24.63 1.67 -3.17
C SER A 43 25.32 3.03 -3.02
N VAL A 44 25.15 3.70 -1.88
CA VAL A 44 25.82 4.94 -1.52
C VAL A 44 26.89 4.56 -0.49
N ILE A 45 27.81 3.73 -0.95
CA ILE A 45 29.18 3.75 -0.44
C ILE A 45 29.94 4.55 -1.49
N ASP A 46 29.66 5.85 -1.54
CA ASP A 46 30.51 6.77 -2.28
C ASP A 46 31.77 6.93 -1.43
N GLY A 47 32.85 6.28 -1.87
CA GLY A 47 34.15 6.40 -1.24
C GLY A 47 34.57 7.86 -1.29
N GLY A 48 34.55 8.52 -0.12
CA GLY A 48 34.64 9.97 0.01
C GLY A 48 35.72 10.58 -0.87
N ASN A 49 35.31 11.45 -1.79
CA ASN A 49 36.20 12.35 -2.50
C ASN A 49 36.24 13.69 -1.75
N PHE A 50 37.36 14.42 -1.78
CA PHE A 50 37.53 15.66 -1.02
C PHE A 50 36.57 16.81 -1.43
N ASP A 51 35.81 16.63 -2.51
CA ASP A 51 34.73 17.52 -2.99
C ASP A 51 33.32 17.10 -2.56
N THR A 52 33.20 16.16 -1.61
CA THR A 52 31.89 15.70 -1.14
C THR A 52 31.19 16.81 -0.35
N ASP A 53 30.20 17.46 -0.96
CA ASP A 53 29.36 18.47 -0.31
C ASP A 53 28.45 17.81 0.74
N PHE A 54 28.96 17.71 1.97
CA PHE A 54 28.26 17.12 3.12
C PHE A 54 26.88 17.75 3.38
N ALA A 55 26.68 19.02 3.00
CA ALA A 55 25.39 19.68 3.15
C ALA A 55 24.34 19.23 2.12
N ALA A 56 24.77 18.76 0.95
CA ALA A 56 23.89 18.14 -0.03
C ALA A 56 23.49 16.72 0.41
N ILE A 57 24.44 15.95 0.97
CA ILE A 57 24.20 14.59 1.46
C ILE A 57 23.25 14.57 2.66
N ASP A 58 23.41 15.47 3.64
CA ASP A 58 22.51 15.52 4.81
C ASP A 58 21.07 15.87 4.38
N ARG A 59 20.90 16.78 3.42
CA ARG A 59 19.59 17.12 2.86
C ARG A 59 18.93 15.93 2.17
N ASP A 60 19.66 15.23 1.30
CA ASP A 60 19.13 14.07 0.59
C ASP A 60 18.79 12.92 1.55
N THR A 61 19.65 12.68 2.55
CA THR A 61 19.41 11.69 3.60
C THR A 61 18.16 11.99 4.43
N ARG A 62 17.94 13.26 4.81
CA ARG A 62 16.72 13.68 5.53
C ARG A 62 15.47 13.48 4.70
N HIS A 63 15.50 13.83 3.41
CA HIS A 63 14.36 13.62 2.52
C HIS A 63 14.03 12.13 2.36
N ARG A 64 15.03 11.28 2.14
CA ARG A 64 14.86 9.82 2.05
C ARG A 64 14.32 9.22 3.35
N ASN A 65 14.85 9.63 4.51
CA ASN A 65 14.34 9.19 5.81
C ASN A 65 12.88 9.59 6.04
N LEU A 66 12.48 10.78 5.60
CA LEU A 66 11.08 11.23 5.67
C LEU A 66 10.19 10.37 4.77
N LEU A 67 10.60 10.11 3.53
CA LEU A 67 9.86 9.26 2.60
C LEU A 67 9.76 7.81 3.08
N MET A 68 10.81 7.27 3.71
CA MET A 68 10.75 5.97 4.38
C MET A 68 9.70 5.96 5.50
N ARG A 69 9.70 6.97 6.38
CA ARG A 69 8.69 7.07 7.45
C ARG A 69 7.27 7.15 6.88
N VAL A 70 7.07 7.94 5.84
CA VAL A 70 5.78 8.03 5.12
C VAL A 70 5.39 6.66 4.55
N GLY A 71 6.31 5.96 3.90
CA GLY A 71 6.08 4.61 3.39
C GLY A 71 5.64 3.63 4.48
N VAL A 72 6.29 3.66 5.66
CA VAL A 72 5.89 2.86 6.82
C VAL A 72 4.48 3.22 7.29
N TYR A 73 4.11 4.50 7.36
CA TYR A 73 2.75 4.89 7.72
C TYR A 73 1.71 4.37 6.71
N VAL A 74 2.02 4.41 5.42
CA VAL A 74 1.14 3.87 4.37
C VAL A 74 0.96 2.36 4.56
N VAL A 75 2.02 1.61 4.89
CA VAL A 75 1.93 0.17 5.23
C VAL A 75 1.02 -0.05 6.42
N LEU A 76 1.20 0.71 7.50
CA LEU A 76 0.38 0.58 8.71
C LEU A 76 -1.11 0.86 8.44
N ILE A 77 -1.41 1.89 7.65
CA ILE A 77 -2.79 2.21 7.23
C ILE A 77 -3.37 1.07 6.37
N GLY A 78 -2.61 0.56 5.41
CA GLY A 78 -3.04 -0.56 4.57
C GLY A 78 -3.36 -1.81 5.38
N SER A 79 -2.48 -2.17 6.33
CA SER A 79 -2.68 -3.30 7.25
C SER A 79 -3.87 -3.06 8.19
N PHE A 80 -4.07 -1.83 8.65
CA PHE A 80 -5.22 -1.48 9.49
C PHE A 80 -6.54 -1.62 8.72
N LEU A 81 -6.60 -1.19 7.47
CA LEU A 81 -7.78 -1.39 6.62
C LEU A 81 -8.10 -2.88 6.41
N GLN A 82 -7.07 -3.73 6.26
CA GLN A 82 -7.28 -5.18 6.21
C GLN A 82 -7.85 -5.72 7.52
N LEU A 83 -7.39 -5.25 8.68
CA LEU A 83 -7.95 -5.62 9.99
C LEU A 83 -9.42 -5.18 10.11
N VAL A 84 -9.74 -3.94 9.77
CA VAL A 84 -11.11 -3.42 9.77
C VAL A 84 -12.01 -4.22 8.83
N SER A 85 -11.49 -4.64 7.67
CA SER A 85 -12.25 -5.48 6.72
C SER A 85 -12.73 -6.80 7.33
N ASN A 86 -12.03 -7.36 8.32
CA ASN A 86 -12.47 -8.59 9.00
C ASN A 86 -13.70 -8.37 9.90
N PHE A 87 -14.01 -7.12 10.26
CA PHE A 87 -15.19 -6.77 11.05
C PHE A 87 -16.38 -6.33 10.19
N LEU A 88 -16.20 -6.21 8.87
CA LEU A 88 -17.30 -5.88 7.96
C LEU A 88 -18.13 -7.14 7.65
N PRO A 89 -19.47 -7.08 7.71
CA PRO A 89 -20.32 -8.20 7.34
C PRO A 89 -20.09 -8.58 5.89
N ALA A 90 -19.92 -9.88 5.62
CA ALA A 90 -19.83 -10.38 4.26
C ALA A 90 -21.13 -10.09 3.51
N ALA A 91 -21.03 -9.70 2.24
CA ALA A 91 -22.21 -9.51 1.42
C ALA A 91 -23.01 -10.82 1.34
N ASN A 92 -24.22 -10.84 1.90
CA ASN A 92 -25.11 -12.00 1.83
C ASN A 92 -25.69 -12.12 0.41
N PRO A 93 -25.35 -13.17 -0.36
CA PRO A 93 -25.93 -13.37 -1.69
C PRO A 93 -27.40 -13.83 -1.66
N SER A 94 -27.95 -14.12 -0.47
CA SER A 94 -29.30 -14.63 -0.26
C SER A 94 -30.38 -13.55 -0.08
N ALA A 95 -30.03 -12.27 -0.16
CA ALA A 95 -30.98 -11.15 -0.05
C ALA A 95 -31.42 -10.56 -1.41
N ALA A 96 -31.15 -11.27 -2.52
CA ALA A 96 -31.54 -10.87 -3.87
C ALA A 96 -32.68 -11.74 -4.42
#